data_AF-G0LN82-F1
#
_entry.id   AF-G0LN82-F1
#
_cell.length_a   1.000
_cell.length_b   1.000
_cell.length_c   1.000
_cell.angle_alpha   90.00
_cell.angle_beta   90.00
_cell.angle_gamma   90.00
#
_symmetry.space_group_name_H-M   'P 1'
#
loop_
_entity.id
_entity.type
_entity.pdbx_description
1 polymer ?
#
loop_
_entity_poly.entity_id
_entity_poly.type
_entity_poly.pdbx_seq_one_letter_code
_entity_poly.pdbx_strand_id
1 'polypeptide(L)'
;MSGWQEYRLALIDILILLIIPVVIATIHFFLSDAMYNQLLFTYGDASIITIWTTVVLHTSNAHLTSNLLGYVVAIGFVYSLYRAEIRDRQRFWITVATLLLVVPPITKFVDYVMLYQHAGLLADEATSRGFSGIVSAFGGMLLATIGHFIAGEYGKEAGVQVVLLIFLIGLGLLMAANGILTLEVAGAIIIALALGSTLFVSRTDLQQPGHLRYRITDNRKNLAQIVGYGAVVCLFLYSIIPINPVQSGIFVNVLAHAVGFFSGVGTQAIISYMYVSSNVTRISV
;
A
#
# COMPACT_ATOMS: atom_id res chain seq x y z
N MET A 1 1.98 -3.93 30.69
CA MET A 1 1.06 -5.08 30.51
C MET A 1 1.86 -6.36 30.72
N SER A 2 1.27 -7.42 31.27
CA SER A 2 1.98 -8.71 31.36
C SER A 2 2.17 -9.29 29.96
N GLY A 3 3.26 -10.01 29.68
CA GLY A 3 3.50 -10.61 28.34
C GLY A 3 2.30 -11.43 27.82
N TRP A 4 1.58 -12.12 28.71
CA TRP A 4 0.34 -12.84 28.38
C TRP A 4 -0.79 -11.97 27.80
N GLN A 5 -0.91 -10.72 28.24
CA GLN A 5 -1.91 -9.78 27.71
C GLN A 5 -1.55 -9.31 26.30
N GLU A 6 -0.26 -9.10 26.02
CA GLU A 6 0.22 -8.69 24.70
C GLU A 6 0.04 -9.81 23.66
N TYR A 7 0.31 -11.06 24.03
CA TYR A 7 0.05 -12.21 23.15
C TYR A 7 -1.44 -12.38 22.84
N ARG A 8 -2.31 -12.22 23.84
CA ARG A 8 -3.77 -12.31 23.66
C ARG A 8 -4.29 -11.24 22.71
N LEU A 9 -3.91 -9.97 22.92
CA LEU A 9 -4.33 -8.89 22.03
C LEU A 9 -3.85 -9.12 20.61
N ALA A 10 -2.63 -9.60 20.44
CA ALA A 10 -2.12 -9.83 19.11
C ALA A 10 -2.80 -11.02 18.39
N LEU A 11 -3.16 -12.06 19.13
CA LEU A 11 -3.99 -13.14 18.58
C LEU A 11 -5.35 -12.61 18.14
N ILE A 12 -6.00 -11.79 18.97
CA ILE A 12 -7.28 -11.15 18.62
C ILE A 12 -7.12 -10.30 17.36
N ASP A 13 -6.07 -9.49 17.27
CA ASP A 13 -5.82 -8.66 16.09
C ASP A 13 -5.67 -9.51 14.82
N ILE A 14 -4.86 -10.57 14.88
CA ILE A 14 -4.66 -11.49 13.76
C ILE A 14 -5.98 -12.14 13.36
N LEU A 15 -6.78 -12.60 14.33
CA LEU A 15 -8.09 -13.19 14.05
C LEU A 15 -9.02 -12.19 13.35
N ILE A 16 -9.05 -10.93 13.79
CA ILE A 16 -9.85 -9.88 13.15
C ILE A 16 -9.37 -9.63 11.71
N LEU A 17 -8.05 -9.57 11.48
CA LEU A 17 -7.51 -9.40 10.12
C LEU A 17 -7.86 -10.60 9.22
N LEU A 18 -7.89 -11.82 9.77
CA LEU A 18 -8.25 -13.03 9.02
C LEU A 18 -9.75 -13.13 8.68
N ILE A 19 -10.63 -12.35 9.31
CA ILE A 19 -12.05 -12.29 8.93
C ILE A 19 -12.18 -11.82 7.48
N ILE A 20 -11.39 -10.84 7.05
CA ILE A 20 -11.47 -10.26 5.70
C ILE A 20 -11.26 -11.33 4.60
N PRO A 21 -10.12 -12.05 4.55
CA PRO A 21 -9.90 -13.07 3.52
C PRO A 21 -10.92 -14.21 3.60
N VAL A 22 -11.37 -14.59 4.81
CA VAL A 22 -12.40 -15.63 4.98
C VAL A 22 -13.74 -15.19 4.40
N VAL A 23 -14.18 -13.97 4.69
CA VAL A 23 -15.44 -13.42 4.15
C VAL A 23 -15.37 -13.30 2.64
N ILE A 24 -14.28 -12.75 2.09
CA ILE A 24 -14.12 -12.61 0.64
C ILE A 24 -14.12 -13.98 -0.05
N ALA A 25 -13.38 -14.96 0.48
CA ALA A 25 -13.37 -16.32 -0.07
C ALA A 25 -14.76 -16.97 0.03
N THR A 26 -15.47 -16.78 1.13
CA THR A 26 -16.82 -17.31 1.32
C THR A 26 -17.77 -16.72 0.26
N ILE A 27 -17.73 -15.40 0.05
CA ILE A 27 -18.55 -14.75 -0.99
C ILE A 27 -18.19 -15.30 -2.37
N HIS A 28 -16.90 -15.47 -2.68
CA HIS A 28 -16.47 -15.99 -3.98
C HIS A 28 -16.97 -17.41 -4.27
N PHE A 29 -16.99 -18.31 -3.28
CA PHE A 29 -17.35 -19.71 -3.49
C PHE A 29 -18.83 -20.04 -3.27
N PHE A 30 -19.57 -19.22 -2.51
CA PHE A 30 -20.95 -19.54 -2.09
C PHE A 30 -22.01 -18.54 -2.58
N LEU A 31 -21.63 -17.40 -3.17
CA LEU A 31 -22.60 -16.46 -3.73
C LEU A 31 -23.21 -17.01 -5.02
N SER A 32 -24.54 -16.97 -5.16
CA SER A 32 -25.21 -17.38 -6.39
C SER A 32 -24.99 -16.37 -7.52
N ASP A 33 -25.04 -16.83 -8.77
CA ASP A 33 -24.89 -15.96 -9.95
C ASP A 33 -25.92 -14.81 -9.97
N ALA A 34 -27.14 -15.08 -9.51
CA ALA A 34 -28.19 -14.07 -9.40
C ALA A 34 -27.81 -12.94 -8.43
N MET A 35 -27.28 -13.27 -7.26
CA MET A 35 -26.81 -12.27 -6.29
C MET A 35 -25.52 -11.60 -6.77
N TYR A 36 -24.60 -12.35 -7.41
CA TYR A 36 -23.38 -11.80 -7.98
C TYR A 36 -23.69 -10.66 -8.95
N ASN A 37 -24.63 -10.87 -9.88
CA ASN A 37 -24.99 -9.87 -10.87
C ASN A 37 -25.69 -8.64 -10.27
N GLN A 38 -26.45 -8.80 -9.19
CA GLN A 38 -27.07 -7.66 -8.48
C GLN A 38 -26.05 -6.81 -7.70
N LEU A 39 -24.95 -7.42 -7.26
CA LEU A 39 -23.92 -6.77 -6.44
C LEU A 39 -22.73 -6.25 -7.29
N LEU A 40 -22.74 -6.53 -8.59
CA LEU A 40 -21.68 -6.15 -9.52
C LEU A 40 -21.77 -4.66 -9.84
N PHE A 41 -20.63 -3.98 -9.84
CA PHE A 41 -20.55 -2.60 -10.29
C PHE A 41 -20.45 -2.55 -11.81
N THR A 42 -21.44 -1.92 -12.45
CA THR A 42 -21.54 -1.68 -13.89
C THR A 42 -21.49 -0.17 -14.12
N TYR A 43 -20.68 0.32 -15.06
CA TYR A 43 -20.48 1.77 -15.23
C TYR A 43 -21.76 2.46 -15.72
N GLY A 44 -22.57 1.83 -16.58
CA GLY A 44 -23.87 2.37 -17.01
C GLY A 44 -24.99 2.32 -15.97
N ASP A 45 -24.84 1.55 -14.88
CA ASP A 45 -25.85 1.33 -13.84
C ASP A 45 -25.21 1.35 -12.43
N ALA A 46 -24.39 2.37 -12.19
CA ALA A 46 -23.65 2.50 -10.95
C ALA A 46 -24.59 2.85 -9.78
N SER A 47 -24.49 2.12 -8.67
CA SER A 47 -25.25 2.40 -7.44
C SER A 47 -24.31 2.49 -6.24
N ILE A 48 -24.73 3.20 -5.19
CA ILE A 48 -23.91 3.36 -3.96
C ILE A 48 -23.55 2.00 -3.34
N ILE A 49 -24.46 1.03 -3.41
CA ILE A 49 -24.26 -0.31 -2.86
C ILE A 49 -23.18 -1.04 -3.66
N THR A 50 -23.24 -0.97 -5.00
CA THR A 50 -22.31 -1.71 -5.86
C THR A 50 -20.88 -1.19 -5.76
N ILE A 51 -20.69 0.07 -5.33
CA ILE A 51 -19.36 0.62 -5.02
C ILE A 51 -18.68 -0.15 -3.88
N TRP A 52 -19.43 -0.63 -2.87
CA TRP A 52 -18.86 -1.43 -1.77
C TRP A 52 -18.77 -2.91 -2.11
N THR A 53 -19.80 -3.45 -2.74
CA THR A 53 -19.88 -4.90 -2.94
C THR A 53 -18.94 -5.38 -4.04
N THR A 54 -18.61 -4.53 -5.00
CA THR A 54 -17.57 -4.78 -6.03
C THR A 54 -16.23 -5.25 -5.45
N VAL A 55 -15.82 -4.79 -4.26
CA VAL A 55 -14.49 -5.11 -3.70
C VAL A 55 -14.37 -6.54 -3.17
N VAL A 56 -15.50 -7.19 -2.92
CA VAL A 56 -15.53 -8.60 -2.47
C VAL A 56 -15.79 -9.58 -3.61
N LEU A 57 -16.22 -9.09 -4.77
CA LEU A 57 -16.47 -9.91 -5.97
C LEU A 57 -15.17 -10.11 -6.77
N HIS A 58 -14.97 -11.32 -7.30
CA HIS A 58 -13.82 -11.67 -8.13
C HIS A 58 -14.25 -12.41 -9.39
N THR A 59 -13.40 -12.40 -10.41
CA THR A 59 -13.65 -13.03 -11.73
C THR A 59 -13.20 -14.48 -11.78
N SER A 60 -12.21 -14.86 -10.97
CA SER A 60 -11.58 -16.17 -11.01
C SER A 60 -10.87 -16.47 -9.70
N ASN A 61 -10.54 -17.75 -9.48
CA ASN A 61 -9.74 -18.19 -8.34
C ASN A 61 -8.34 -17.57 -8.35
N ALA A 62 -7.75 -17.36 -9.52
CA ALA A 62 -6.45 -16.71 -9.65
C ALA A 62 -6.51 -15.24 -9.20
N HIS A 63 -7.54 -14.50 -9.59
CA HIS A 63 -7.75 -13.12 -9.17
C HIS A 63 -8.04 -13.01 -7.66
N LEU A 64 -8.84 -13.92 -7.10
CA LEU A 64 -9.03 -14.00 -5.65
C LEU A 64 -7.68 -14.25 -4.94
N THR A 65 -6.95 -15.26 -5.39
CA THR A 65 -5.69 -15.69 -4.74
C THR A 65 -4.65 -14.57 -4.75
N SER A 66 -4.48 -13.84 -5.86
CA SER A 66 -3.54 -12.72 -5.92
C SER A 66 -3.92 -11.60 -4.95
N ASN A 67 -5.21 -11.28 -4.82
CA ASN A 67 -5.69 -10.26 -3.89
C ASN A 67 -5.53 -10.68 -2.43
N LEU A 68 -5.84 -11.94 -2.09
CA LEU A 68 -5.68 -12.43 -0.72
C LEU A 68 -4.21 -12.51 -0.30
N LEU A 69 -3.33 -12.95 -1.20
CA LEU A 69 -1.88 -12.95 -0.95
C LEU A 69 -1.35 -11.52 -0.78
N GLY A 70 -1.74 -10.62 -1.67
CA GLY A 70 -1.38 -9.21 -1.55
C GLY A 70 -1.90 -8.59 -0.25
N TYR A 71 -3.13 -8.89 0.14
CA TYR A 71 -3.67 -8.44 1.42
C TYR A 71 -2.82 -8.94 2.60
N VAL A 72 -2.59 -10.24 2.70
CA VAL A 72 -1.86 -10.86 3.82
C VAL A 72 -0.44 -10.32 3.92
N VAL A 73 0.26 -10.17 2.79
CA VAL A 73 1.61 -9.61 2.77
C VAL A 73 1.56 -8.15 3.22
N ALA A 74 0.77 -7.29 2.57
CA ALA A 74 0.74 -5.86 2.91
C ALA A 74 0.36 -5.64 4.38
N ILE A 75 -0.76 -6.21 4.81
CA ILE A 75 -1.27 -5.98 6.16
C ILE A 75 -0.40 -6.64 7.23
N GLY A 76 0.19 -7.80 6.93
CA GLY A 76 1.09 -8.51 7.85
C GLY A 76 2.35 -7.69 8.11
N PHE A 77 2.93 -7.11 7.06
CA PHE A 77 4.09 -6.22 7.19
C PHE A 77 3.75 -4.92 7.93
N VAL A 78 2.64 -4.27 7.59
CA VAL A 78 2.16 -3.08 8.32
C VAL A 78 1.93 -3.38 9.80
N TYR A 79 1.20 -4.46 10.10
CA TYR A 79 0.90 -4.87 11.47
C TYR A 79 2.17 -5.20 12.25
N SER A 80 3.14 -5.88 11.62
CA SER A 80 4.45 -6.16 12.24
C SER A 80 5.18 -4.88 12.64
N LEU A 81 5.17 -3.87 11.77
CA LEU A 81 5.85 -2.58 12.00
C LEU A 81 5.15 -1.79 13.10
N TYR A 82 3.82 -1.78 13.09
CA TYR A 82 3.02 -1.17 14.14
C TYR A 82 3.22 -1.82 15.51
N ARG A 83 3.37 -3.15 15.54
CA ARG A 83 3.52 -3.87 16.81
C ARG A 83 4.95 -3.83 17.35
N ALA A 84 5.95 -4.06 16.49
CA ALA A 84 7.34 -4.14 16.90
C ALA A 84 7.93 -2.76 17.20
N GLU A 85 7.69 -1.79 16.31
CA GLU A 85 8.42 -0.53 16.30
C GLU A 85 7.57 0.66 16.78
N ILE A 86 6.36 0.85 16.23
CA ILE A 86 5.56 2.06 16.53
C ILE A 86 4.80 1.93 17.86
N ARG A 87 4.33 0.73 18.19
CA ARG A 87 3.56 0.39 19.41
C ARG A 87 2.26 1.17 19.59
N ASP A 88 1.62 1.55 18.49
CA ASP A 88 0.34 2.27 18.49
C ASP A 88 -0.78 1.45 17.83
N ARG A 89 -1.39 0.57 18.62
CA ARG A 89 -2.49 -0.29 18.18
C ARG A 89 -3.72 0.49 17.72
N GLN A 90 -4.05 1.60 18.39
CA GLN A 90 -5.26 2.36 18.07
C GLN A 90 -5.12 3.00 16.69
N ARG A 91 -3.97 3.63 16.42
CA ARG A 91 -3.71 4.26 15.13
C ARG A 91 -3.70 3.25 14.00
N PHE A 92 -3.14 2.06 14.19
CA PHE A 92 -3.22 0.97 13.22
C PHE A 92 -4.69 0.70 12.82
N TRP A 93 -5.55 0.45 13.79
CA TRP A 93 -6.95 0.09 13.53
C TRP A 93 -7.77 1.23 12.93
N ILE A 94 -7.53 2.48 13.34
CA ILE A 94 -8.18 3.65 12.72
C ILE A 94 -7.77 3.78 11.26
N THR A 95 -6.48 3.65 10.94
CA THR A 95 -6.02 3.69 9.55
C THR A 95 -6.62 2.55 8.73
N VAL A 96 -6.60 1.31 9.23
CA VAL A 96 -7.19 0.15 8.54
C VAL A 96 -8.67 0.35 8.28
N ALA A 97 -9.45 0.73 9.30
CA ALA A 97 -10.88 0.96 9.16
C ALA A 97 -11.19 2.09 8.17
N THR A 98 -10.41 3.18 8.21
CA THR A 98 -10.54 4.30 7.29
C THR A 98 -10.27 3.86 5.85
N LEU A 99 -9.20 3.10 5.61
CA LEU A 99 -8.87 2.61 4.27
C LEU A 99 -9.95 1.66 3.71
N LEU A 100 -10.46 0.74 4.53
CA LEU A 100 -11.55 -0.15 4.12
C LEU A 100 -12.83 0.60 3.75
N LEU A 101 -13.09 1.73 4.40
CA LEU A 101 -14.27 2.56 4.14
C LEU A 101 -14.09 3.53 2.96
N VAL A 102 -12.90 4.13 2.83
CA VAL A 102 -12.66 5.31 1.98
C VAL A 102 -11.98 4.95 0.66
N VAL A 103 -11.27 3.83 0.56
CA VAL A 103 -10.64 3.43 -0.70
C VAL A 103 -11.66 2.97 -1.76
N PRO A 104 -12.66 2.13 -1.44
CA PRO A 104 -13.68 1.76 -2.42
C PRO A 104 -14.38 2.96 -3.10
N PRO A 105 -14.81 4.04 -2.40
CA PRO A 105 -15.48 5.16 -3.06
C PRO A 105 -14.56 5.88 -4.00
N ILE A 106 -13.37 6.22 -3.50
CA ILE A 106 -12.44 7.07 -4.22
C ILE A 106 -11.99 6.36 -5.48
N THR A 107 -11.65 5.07 -5.40
CA THR A 107 -11.21 4.30 -6.57
C THR A 107 -12.31 4.24 -7.64
N LYS A 108 -13.56 3.90 -7.28
CA LYS A 108 -14.66 3.83 -8.26
C LYS A 108 -15.06 5.18 -8.79
N PHE A 109 -15.06 6.22 -7.96
CA PHE A 109 -15.36 7.57 -8.40
C PHE A 109 -14.33 8.06 -9.42
N VAL A 110 -13.04 7.85 -9.15
CA VAL A 110 -11.97 8.24 -10.08
C VAL A 110 -12.05 7.43 -11.38
N ASP A 111 -12.23 6.11 -11.31
CA ASP A 111 -12.44 5.28 -12.51
C ASP A 111 -13.65 5.77 -13.33
N TYR A 112 -14.77 6.03 -12.67
CA TYR A 112 -16.01 6.47 -13.29
C TYR A 112 -15.87 7.84 -13.97
N VAL A 113 -15.29 8.83 -13.30
CA VAL A 113 -15.12 10.17 -13.87
C VAL A 113 -14.07 10.16 -14.98
N MET A 114 -12.91 9.54 -14.75
CA MET A 114 -11.79 9.64 -15.68
C MET A 114 -11.94 8.70 -16.87
N LEU A 115 -12.27 7.43 -16.64
CA LEU A 115 -12.28 6.42 -17.69
C LEU A 115 -13.61 6.34 -18.42
N TYR A 116 -14.73 6.42 -17.69
CA TYR A 116 -16.07 6.33 -18.27
C TYR A 116 -16.55 7.69 -18.79
N GLN A 117 -16.69 8.71 -17.93
CA GLN A 117 -17.26 10.00 -18.35
C GLN A 117 -16.33 10.85 -19.23
N HIS A 118 -15.06 11.03 -18.83
CA HIS A 118 -14.17 11.96 -19.50
C HIS A 118 -13.48 11.36 -20.74
N ALA A 119 -12.85 10.18 -20.57
CA ALA A 119 -12.09 9.57 -21.65
C ALA A 119 -12.95 8.71 -22.59
N GLY A 120 -14.19 8.33 -22.20
CA GLY A 120 -15.07 7.48 -23.00
C GLY A 120 -14.47 6.11 -23.32
N LEU A 121 -13.56 5.61 -22.47
CA LEU A 121 -12.81 4.37 -22.69
C LEU A 121 -13.57 3.12 -22.22
N LEU A 122 -14.66 3.30 -21.49
CA LEU A 122 -15.47 2.22 -20.93
C LEU A 122 -16.87 2.26 -21.53
N ALA A 123 -17.36 1.10 -21.94
CA ALA A 123 -18.75 0.92 -22.36
C ALA A 123 -19.69 0.88 -21.15
N ASP A 124 -20.99 1.05 -21.38
CA ASP A 124 -22.01 1.01 -20.33
C ASP A 124 -22.03 -0.34 -19.61
N GLU A 125 -21.80 -1.42 -20.34
CA GLU A 125 -21.75 -2.80 -19.82
C GLU A 125 -20.40 -3.15 -19.17
N ALA A 126 -19.42 -2.24 -19.19
CA ALA A 126 -18.16 -2.47 -18.50
C ALA A 126 -18.42 -2.66 -17.00
N THR A 127 -17.66 -3.57 -16.39
CA THR A 127 -17.82 -3.91 -14.97
C THR A 127 -16.52 -3.75 -14.21
N SER A 128 -16.63 -3.46 -12.92
CA SER A 128 -15.50 -3.36 -12.01
C SER A 128 -15.69 -4.31 -10.83
N ARG A 129 -14.62 -4.95 -10.39
CA ARG A 129 -14.59 -5.92 -9.29
C ARG A 129 -13.18 -6.18 -8.80
N GLY A 130 -13.06 -6.62 -7.55
CA GLY A 130 -11.81 -7.05 -6.94
C GLY A 130 -11.37 -6.17 -5.77
N PHE A 131 -10.67 -6.81 -4.84
CA PHE A 131 -10.16 -6.22 -3.61
C PHE A 131 -8.86 -5.42 -3.80
N SER A 132 -8.32 -5.43 -5.02
CA SER A 132 -6.96 -4.96 -5.33
C SER A 132 -6.72 -3.48 -5.03
N GLY A 133 -7.73 -2.61 -5.17
CA GLY A 133 -7.61 -1.20 -4.76
C GLY A 133 -7.30 -1.03 -3.27
N ILE A 134 -7.95 -1.84 -2.41
CA ILE A 134 -7.68 -1.88 -0.96
C ILE A 134 -6.30 -2.49 -0.68
N VAL A 135 -5.93 -3.56 -1.38
CA VAL A 135 -4.60 -4.16 -1.28
C VAL A 135 -3.51 -3.13 -1.58
N SER A 136 -3.66 -2.38 -2.67
CA SER A 136 -2.75 -1.30 -3.04
C SER A 136 -2.70 -0.21 -1.97
N ALA A 137 -3.84 0.12 -1.34
CA ALA A 137 -3.87 1.06 -0.22
C ALA A 137 -3.11 0.56 1.00
N PHE A 138 -3.13 -0.74 1.31
CA PHE A 138 -2.25 -1.28 2.36
C PHE A 138 -0.77 -1.24 1.95
N GLY A 139 -0.44 -1.41 0.67
CA GLY A 139 0.91 -1.18 0.16
C GLY A 139 1.37 0.28 0.34
N GLY A 140 0.49 1.25 0.07
CA GLY A 140 0.76 2.67 0.32
C GLY A 140 0.87 3.01 1.80
N MET A 141 0.01 2.41 2.63
CA MET A 141 0.09 2.51 4.09
C MET A 141 1.43 1.97 4.60
N LEU A 142 1.92 0.85 4.07
CA LEU A 142 3.22 0.29 4.42
C LEU A 142 4.35 1.28 4.11
N LEU A 143 4.38 1.84 2.90
CA LEU A 143 5.38 2.83 2.51
C LEU A 143 5.39 4.04 3.47
N ALA A 144 4.23 4.62 3.74
CA ALA A 144 4.12 5.76 4.65
C ALA A 144 4.49 5.39 6.11
N THR A 145 4.20 4.17 6.53
CA THR A 145 4.53 3.65 7.85
C THR A 145 6.04 3.45 8.03
N ILE A 146 6.75 2.98 7.00
CA ILE A 146 8.22 2.95 6.98
C ILE A 146 8.77 4.37 7.16
N GLY A 147 8.26 5.33 6.38
CA GLY A 147 8.66 6.73 6.49
C GLY A 147 8.44 7.31 7.88
N HIS A 148 7.32 6.99 8.51
CA HIS A 148 7.01 7.41 9.88
C HIS A 148 7.98 6.80 10.91
N PHE A 149 8.27 5.51 10.80
CA PHE A 149 9.24 4.84 11.67
C PHE A 149 10.63 5.49 11.55
N ILE A 150 11.11 5.69 10.33
CA ILE A 150 12.41 6.34 10.09
C ILE A 150 12.42 7.80 10.52
N ALA A 151 11.31 8.51 10.35
CA ALA A 151 11.20 9.87 10.85
C ALA A 151 11.28 9.95 12.38
N GLY A 152 10.77 8.94 13.09
CA GLY A 152 10.85 8.84 14.55
C GLY A 152 12.28 8.57 15.04
N GLU A 153 12.99 7.67 14.39
CA GLU A 153 14.35 7.24 14.80
C GLU A 153 15.47 8.17 14.30
N TYR A 154 15.35 8.66 13.06
CA TYR A 154 16.45 9.32 12.33
C TYR A 154 16.09 10.73 11.85
N GLY A 155 14.90 11.24 12.18
CA GLY A 155 14.44 12.57 11.81
C GLY A 155 13.64 12.63 10.51
N LYS A 156 12.80 13.67 10.38
CA LYS A 156 11.81 13.81 9.30
C LYS A 156 12.42 13.76 7.90
N GLU A 157 13.57 14.39 7.70
CA GLU A 157 14.28 14.42 6.42
C GLU A 157 14.68 13.01 5.97
N ALA A 158 15.24 12.20 6.89
CA ALA A 158 15.58 10.82 6.63
C ALA A 158 14.34 9.98 6.27
N GLY A 159 13.23 10.16 6.99
CA GLY A 159 11.97 9.46 6.71
C GLY A 159 11.41 9.74 5.32
N VAL A 160 11.36 11.03 4.93
CA VAL A 160 10.94 11.45 3.59
C VAL A 160 11.88 10.88 2.52
N GLN A 161 13.19 10.96 2.76
CA GLN A 161 14.18 10.49 1.80
C GLN A 161 14.08 8.98 1.56
N VAL A 162 13.94 8.17 2.62
CA VAL A 162 13.76 6.72 2.48
C VAL A 162 12.50 6.38 1.69
N VAL A 163 11.39 7.06 1.96
CA VAL A 163 10.14 6.87 1.19
C VAL A 163 10.34 7.18 -0.29
N LEU A 164 10.99 8.30 -0.62
CA LEU A 164 11.28 8.67 -2.00
C LEU A 164 12.21 7.66 -2.69
N LEU A 165 13.26 7.20 -2.01
CA LEU A 165 14.17 6.19 -2.56
C LEU A 165 13.44 4.88 -2.86
N ILE A 166 12.64 4.36 -1.91
CA ILE A 166 11.85 3.14 -2.11
C ILE A 166 10.87 3.32 -3.28
N PHE A 167 10.16 4.46 -3.32
CA PHE A 167 9.21 4.75 -4.38
C PHE A 167 9.87 4.83 -5.76
N LEU A 168 11.01 5.52 -5.87
CA LEU A 168 11.76 5.63 -7.13
C LEU A 168 12.32 4.29 -7.60
N ILE A 169 12.83 3.46 -6.69
CA ILE A 169 13.29 2.10 -7.01
C ILE A 169 12.12 1.27 -7.52
N GLY A 170 11.00 1.25 -6.79
CA GLY A 170 9.80 0.52 -7.19
C GLY A 170 9.25 0.98 -8.54
N LEU A 171 9.20 2.29 -8.78
CA LEU A 171 8.77 2.88 -10.04
C LEU A 171 9.73 2.52 -11.19
N GLY A 172 11.04 2.60 -10.96
CA GLY A 172 12.04 2.21 -11.97
C GLY A 172 11.95 0.74 -12.35
N LEU A 173 11.81 -0.16 -11.36
CA LEU A 173 11.57 -1.59 -11.59
C LEU A 173 10.30 -1.83 -12.39
N LEU A 174 9.23 -1.10 -12.06
CA LEU A 174 7.97 -1.20 -12.75
C LEU A 174 8.08 -0.75 -14.22
N MET A 175 8.72 0.39 -14.46
CA MET A 175 8.95 0.89 -15.83
C MET A 175 9.81 -0.07 -16.65
N ALA A 176 10.85 -0.65 -16.04
CA ALA A 176 11.70 -1.64 -16.68
C ALA A 176 10.89 -2.90 -17.07
N ALA A 177 10.06 -3.39 -16.15
CA ALA A 177 9.21 -4.56 -16.37
C ALA A 177 8.19 -4.38 -17.49
N ASN A 178 7.72 -3.15 -17.68
CA ASN A 178 6.76 -2.78 -18.72
C ASN A 178 7.43 -2.34 -20.03
N GLY A 179 8.76 -2.37 -20.14
CA GLY A 179 9.49 -1.98 -21.34
C GLY A 179 9.40 -0.49 -21.68
N ILE A 180 9.00 0.36 -20.73
CA ILE A 180 8.83 1.82 -20.91
C ILE A 180 9.96 2.63 -20.28
N LEU A 181 10.96 1.98 -19.68
CA LEU A 181 12.12 2.64 -19.11
C LEU A 181 13.11 3.05 -20.21
N THR A 182 13.13 4.34 -20.56
CA THR A 182 14.15 4.88 -21.48
C THR A 182 15.48 5.13 -20.77
N LEU A 183 16.57 5.29 -21.53
CA LEU A 183 17.90 5.56 -20.97
C LEU A 183 17.94 6.88 -20.19
N GLU A 184 17.23 7.91 -20.67
CA GLU A 184 17.14 9.22 -20.03
C GLU A 184 16.43 9.12 -18.67
N VAL A 185 15.31 8.38 -18.62
CA VAL A 185 14.58 8.17 -17.37
C VAL A 185 15.40 7.31 -16.40
N ALA A 186 16.04 6.25 -16.89
CA ALA A 186 16.94 5.45 -16.06
C ALA A 186 18.09 6.29 -15.48
N GLY A 187 18.72 7.13 -16.31
CA GLY A 187 19.76 8.07 -15.87
C GLY A 187 19.26 9.04 -14.81
N ALA A 188 18.07 9.63 -15.01
CA ALA A 188 17.44 10.53 -14.04
C ALA A 188 17.14 9.83 -12.70
N ILE A 189 16.61 8.60 -12.73
CA ILE A 189 16.38 7.80 -11.52
C ILE A 189 17.70 7.52 -10.81
N ILE A 190 18.74 7.09 -11.52
CA ILE A 190 20.06 6.81 -10.94
C ILE A 190 20.64 8.07 -10.27
N ILE A 191 20.56 9.23 -10.93
CA ILE A 191 21.00 10.51 -10.37
C ILE A 191 20.19 10.86 -9.12
N ALA A 192 18.87 10.72 -9.15
CA ALA A 192 18.01 10.98 -8.00
C ALA A 192 18.31 10.05 -6.81
N LEU A 193 18.58 8.76 -7.08
CA LEU A 193 19.00 7.81 -6.06
C LEU A 193 20.37 8.16 -5.48
N ALA A 194 21.34 8.55 -6.33
CA ALA A 194 22.68 8.95 -5.90
C ALA A 194 22.62 10.20 -5.02
N LEU A 195 21.92 11.25 -5.47
CA LEU A 195 21.73 12.48 -4.70
C LEU A 195 20.99 12.20 -3.38
N GLY A 196 19.93 11.40 -3.43
CA GLY A 196 19.17 11.03 -2.24
C GLY A 196 19.97 10.22 -1.22
N SER A 197 20.93 9.43 -1.68
CA SER A 197 21.80 8.62 -0.82
C SER A 197 22.83 9.47 -0.06
N THR A 198 23.12 10.70 -0.52
CA THR A 198 24.09 11.58 0.14
C THR A 198 23.70 11.97 1.57
N LEU A 199 22.40 11.96 1.91
CA LEU A 199 21.94 12.19 3.27
C LEU A 199 22.36 11.09 4.26
N PHE A 200 22.70 9.90 3.75
CA PHE A 200 23.08 8.75 4.58
C PHE A 200 24.59 8.51 4.62
N VAL A 201 25.34 9.11 3.68
CA VAL A 201 26.79 8.91 3.51
C VAL A 201 27.52 10.23 3.79
N SER A 202 28.28 10.27 4.88
CA SER A 202 29.08 11.45 5.24
C SER A 202 30.39 11.52 4.44
N ARG A 203 31.03 12.69 4.42
CA ARG A 203 32.39 12.83 3.85
C ARG A 203 33.40 11.91 4.53
N THR A 204 33.26 11.69 5.84
CA THR A 204 34.11 10.77 6.60
C THR A 204 33.91 9.32 6.14
N ASP A 205 32.68 8.92 5.82
CA ASP A 205 32.38 7.60 5.26
C ASP A 205 33.06 7.37 3.91
N LEU A 206 33.13 8.42 3.06
CA LEU A 206 33.81 8.37 1.76
C LEU A 206 35.33 8.33 1.90
N GLN A 207 35.89 9.07 2.86
CA GLN A 207 37.33 9.15 3.09
C GLN A 207 37.87 7.95 3.87
N GLN A 208 37.04 7.31 4.69
CA GLN A 208 37.40 6.21 5.57
C GLN A 208 36.40 5.04 5.43
N PRO A 209 36.60 4.13 4.47
CA PRO A 209 35.68 3.01 4.22
C PRO A 209 35.41 2.12 5.44
N GLY A 210 36.37 2.06 6.39
CA GLY A 210 36.21 1.34 7.66
C GLY A 210 35.12 1.93 8.56
N HIS A 211 34.94 3.25 8.55
CA HIS A 211 33.90 3.93 9.32
C HIS A 211 32.50 3.61 8.78
N LEU A 212 32.33 3.65 7.46
CA LEU A 212 31.07 3.25 6.81
C LEU A 212 30.74 1.79 7.11
N ARG A 213 31.73 0.89 6.99
CA ARG A 213 31.54 -0.54 7.28
C ARG A 213 31.12 -0.76 8.73
N TYR A 214 31.75 -0.07 9.68
CA TYR A 214 31.38 -0.12 11.08
C TYR A 214 29.92 0.31 11.30
N ARG A 215 29.50 1.47 10.75
CA ARG A 215 28.11 1.96 10.85
C ARG A 215 27.09 0.96 10.29
N ILE A 216 27.38 0.37 9.13
CA ILE A 216 26.53 -0.65 8.52
C ILE A 216 26.43 -1.88 9.42
N THR A 217 27.55 -2.36 9.98
CA THR A 217 27.55 -3.53 10.85
C THR A 217 26.81 -3.27 12.17
N ASP A 218 26.97 -2.08 12.73
CA ASP A 218 26.33 -1.65 13.97
C ASP A 218 24.80 -1.53 13.80
N ASN A 219 24.37 -0.99 12.65
CA ASN A 219 22.95 -0.78 12.31
C ASN A 219 22.33 -1.90 11.46
N ARG A 220 23.00 -3.07 11.36
CA ARG A 220 22.61 -4.14 10.42
C ARG A 220 21.16 -4.60 10.56
N LYS A 221 20.61 -4.59 11.77
CA LYS A 221 19.23 -5.03 12.05
C LYS A 221 18.22 -4.04 11.48
N ASN A 222 18.39 -2.76 11.80
CA ASN A 222 17.52 -1.69 11.31
C ASN A 222 17.61 -1.58 9.78
N LEU A 223 18.82 -1.68 9.22
CA LEU A 223 19.02 -1.72 7.76
C LEU A 223 18.30 -2.92 7.12
N ALA A 224 18.45 -4.13 7.69
CA ALA A 224 17.76 -5.31 7.17
C ALA A 224 16.23 -5.17 7.23
N GLN A 225 15.68 -4.57 8.29
CA GLN A 225 14.25 -4.28 8.40
C GLN A 225 13.78 -3.29 7.35
N ILE A 226 14.48 -2.15 7.19
CA ILE A 226 14.15 -1.13 6.18
C ILE A 226 14.20 -1.71 4.78
N VAL A 227 15.27 -2.44 4.46
CA VAL A 227 15.43 -3.11 3.16
C VAL A 227 14.34 -4.16 2.95
N GLY A 228 14.02 -4.96 3.97
CA GLY A 228 12.95 -5.96 3.90
C GLY A 228 11.58 -5.33 3.63
N TYR A 229 11.19 -4.32 4.41
CA TYR A 229 9.93 -3.61 4.24
C TYR A 229 9.89 -2.84 2.90
N GLY A 230 10.99 -2.19 2.51
CA GLY A 230 11.13 -1.51 1.24
C GLY A 230 11.04 -2.45 0.04
N ALA A 231 11.67 -3.63 0.11
CA ALA A 231 11.60 -4.65 -0.93
C ALA A 231 10.16 -5.15 -1.13
N VAL A 232 9.39 -5.32 -0.05
CA VAL A 232 7.97 -5.67 -0.14
C VAL A 232 7.18 -4.56 -0.85
N VAL A 233 7.42 -3.30 -0.52
CA VAL A 233 6.78 -2.18 -1.23
C VAL A 233 7.17 -2.16 -2.71
N CYS A 234 8.44 -2.36 -3.04
CA CYS A 234 8.89 -2.43 -4.43
C CYS A 234 8.21 -3.59 -5.18
N LEU A 235 8.05 -4.75 -4.53
CA LEU A 235 7.32 -5.88 -5.09
C LEU A 235 5.83 -5.54 -5.30
N PHE A 236 5.19 -4.83 -4.37
CA PHE A 236 3.82 -4.34 -4.57
C PHE A 236 3.73 -3.41 -5.77
N LEU A 237 4.59 -2.39 -5.85
CA LEU A 237 4.61 -1.46 -6.97
C LEU A 237 4.82 -2.19 -8.30
N TYR A 238 5.73 -3.17 -8.33
CA TYR A 238 5.95 -4.07 -9.46
C TYR A 238 4.69 -4.86 -9.84
N SER A 239 3.98 -5.44 -8.87
CA SER A 239 2.81 -6.28 -9.10
C SER A 239 1.51 -5.52 -9.38
N ILE A 240 1.47 -4.22 -9.11
CA ILE A 240 0.27 -3.38 -9.19
C ILE A 240 -0.10 -3.00 -10.64
N ILE A 241 0.86 -2.87 -11.55
CA ILE A 241 0.56 -2.53 -12.96
C ILE A 241 0.83 -3.75 -13.84
N PRO A 242 -0.23 -4.40 -14.40
CA PRO A 242 -0.07 -5.48 -15.36
C PRO A 242 0.56 -4.95 -16.66
N ILE A 243 1.38 -5.80 -17.28
CA ILE A 243 2.06 -5.53 -18.56
C ILE A 243 1.09 -5.25 -19.71
N ASN A 244 -0.14 -5.78 -19.62
CA ASN A 244 -1.22 -5.52 -20.58
C ASN A 244 -2.42 -4.89 -19.85
N PRO A 245 -2.72 -3.60 -20.09
CA PRO A 245 -3.82 -2.89 -19.44
C PRO A 245 -5.20 -3.30 -19.97
N VAL A 246 -5.27 -4.03 -21.09
CA VAL A 246 -6.51 -4.64 -21.59
C VAL A 246 -6.27 -6.12 -21.79
N GLN A 247 -7.01 -6.95 -21.05
CA GLN A 247 -7.01 -8.41 -21.24
C GLN A 247 -8.42 -8.86 -21.54
N SER A 248 -8.65 -9.45 -22.71
CA SER A 248 -9.94 -10.02 -23.11
C SER A 248 -11.12 -9.04 -23.02
N GLY A 249 -10.92 -7.78 -23.39
CA GLY A 249 -11.96 -6.73 -23.34
C GLY A 249 -12.19 -6.12 -21.94
N ILE A 250 -11.38 -6.48 -20.95
CA ILE A 250 -11.46 -5.96 -19.58
C ILE A 250 -10.28 -5.01 -19.34
N PHE A 251 -10.58 -3.76 -18.98
CA PHE A 251 -9.57 -2.80 -18.54
C PHE A 251 -9.03 -3.24 -17.18
N VAL A 252 -7.76 -3.61 -17.13
CA VAL A 252 -7.12 -4.00 -15.88
C VAL A 252 -6.81 -2.74 -15.08
N ASN A 253 -7.19 -2.75 -13.81
CA ASN A 253 -7.51 -1.54 -13.06
C ASN A 253 -6.27 -0.78 -12.52
N VAL A 254 -5.39 -0.36 -13.42
CA VAL A 254 -4.15 0.40 -13.15
C VAL A 254 -4.46 1.66 -12.35
N LEU A 255 -5.51 2.38 -12.73
CA LEU A 255 -5.90 3.62 -12.08
C LEU A 255 -6.41 3.38 -10.66
N ALA A 256 -7.30 2.41 -10.43
CA ALA A 256 -7.73 2.09 -9.06
C ALA A 256 -6.57 1.62 -8.17
N HIS A 257 -5.58 0.89 -8.70
CA HIS A 257 -4.43 0.53 -7.89
C HIS A 257 -3.57 1.74 -7.52
N ALA A 258 -3.31 2.66 -8.46
CA ALA A 258 -2.58 3.89 -8.19
C ALA A 258 -3.33 4.76 -7.16
N VAL A 259 -4.62 4.98 -7.38
CA VAL A 259 -5.51 5.72 -6.47
C VAL A 259 -5.55 5.07 -5.09
N GLY A 260 -5.67 3.74 -5.03
CA GLY A 260 -5.61 2.97 -3.80
C GLY A 260 -4.30 3.20 -3.06
N PHE A 261 -3.15 3.03 -3.75
CA PHE A 261 -1.83 3.24 -3.18
C PHE A 261 -1.66 4.64 -2.59
N PHE A 262 -1.99 5.69 -3.35
CA PHE A 262 -1.88 7.06 -2.85
C PHE A 262 -2.89 7.37 -1.74
N SER A 263 -4.08 6.77 -1.76
CA SER A 263 -5.04 6.85 -0.64
C SER A 263 -4.46 6.23 0.64
N GLY A 264 -3.73 5.12 0.50
CA GLY A 264 -2.94 4.49 1.56
C GLY A 264 -1.91 5.42 2.19
N VAL A 265 -1.06 6.01 1.34
CA VAL A 265 -0.03 6.97 1.77
C VAL A 265 -0.65 8.18 2.46
N GLY A 266 -1.67 8.79 1.83
CA GLY A 266 -2.32 10.00 2.31
C GLY A 266 -3.06 9.79 3.62
N THR A 267 -3.88 8.74 3.72
CA THR A 267 -4.63 8.41 4.95
C THR A 267 -3.69 8.19 6.11
N GLN A 268 -2.61 7.42 5.89
CA GLN A 268 -1.61 7.20 6.93
C GLN A 268 -0.96 8.52 7.35
N ALA A 269 -0.53 9.37 6.41
CA ALA A 269 0.08 10.66 6.74
C ALA A 269 -0.87 11.59 7.53
N ILE A 270 -2.14 11.68 7.13
CA ILE A 270 -3.17 12.49 7.81
C ILE A 270 -3.40 12.02 9.24
N ILE A 271 -3.63 10.71 9.43
CA ILE A 271 -3.86 10.15 10.77
C ILE A 271 -2.62 10.33 11.65
N SER A 272 -1.41 10.13 11.09
CA SER A 272 -0.14 10.39 11.79
C SER A 272 -0.06 11.82 12.30
N TYR A 273 -0.44 12.79 11.46
CA TYR A 273 -0.42 14.20 11.82
C TYR A 273 -1.43 14.54 12.93
N MET A 274 -2.66 14.00 12.85
CA MET A 274 -3.70 14.22 13.87
C MET A 274 -3.32 13.66 15.25
N TYR A 275 -2.59 12.55 15.30
CA TYR A 275 -2.10 11.96 16.54
C TYR A 275 -0.98 12.77 17.18
N VAL A 276 -0.08 13.35 16.38
CA VAL A 276 0.98 14.23 16.90
C VAL A 276 0.37 15.51 17.46
N SER A 277 -0.57 16.14 16.75
CA SER A 277 -1.17 17.42 17.17
C SER A 277 -2.01 17.30 18.46
N SER A 278 -2.72 16.19 18.65
CA SER A 278 -3.53 15.92 19.85
C SER A 278 -2.70 15.60 21.09
N ASN A 279 -1.50 15.02 20.95
CA ASN A 279 -0.59 14.78 22.07
C ASN A 279 0.13 16.05 22.54
N VAL A 280 0.45 16.98 21.63
CA VAL A 280 1.06 18.27 21.98
C VAL A 280 0.08 19.13 22.80
N THR A 281 -1.20 19.13 22.43
CA THR A 281 -2.23 19.91 23.15
C THR A 281 -2.54 19.37 24.54
N ARG A 282 -2.29 18.07 24.82
CA ARG A 282 -2.49 17.49 26.16
C ARG A 282 -1.37 17.79 27.16
N ILE A 283 -0.19 18.21 26.69
CA ILE A 283 0.96 18.51 27.56
C ILE A 283 0.99 20.01 27.93
N SER A 284 0.28 20.84 27.17
CA SER A 284 0.21 22.30 27.35
C SER A 284 -1.00 22.78 28.18
N VAL A 285 -1.67 21.89 28.92
CA VAL A 285 -2.81 22.20 29.80
C VAL A 285 -2.51 21.74 31.22
#